data_AF-A0A9P6CLA7-F1
#
_entry.id   AF-A0A9P6CLA7-F1
#
_cell.length_a   1.000
_cell.length_b   1.000
_cell.length_c   1.000
_cell.angle_alpha   90.00
_cell.angle_beta   90.00
_cell.angle_gamma   90.00
#
_symmetry.space_group_name_H-M   'P 1'
#
loop_
_entity.id
_entity.type
_entity.pdbx_description
1 polymer ?
#
loop_
_entity_poly.entity_id
_entity_poly.type
_entity_poly.pdbx_seq_one_letter_code
_entity_poly.pdbx_strand_id
1 'polypeptide(L)' 'NSVLDGQRWLNELLNSPTRIQEQLGLARHVFRQLSRELQEFHGLCDSKYISADEQLAIFLY' A
#
# COMPACT_ATOMS: atom_id res chain seq x y z
N ASN A 1 -10.23 -14.40 -7.62
CA ASN A 1 -10.98 -14.12 -6.39
C ASN A 1 -10.47 -12.94 -5.56
N SER A 2 -9.51 -12.09 -5.96
CA SER A 2 -8.88 -11.22 -4.94
C SER A 2 -8.41 -9.81 -5.34
N VAL A 3 -8.68 -9.30 -6.54
CA VAL A 3 -8.30 -7.89 -6.89
C VAL A 3 -9.17 -6.87 -6.14
N LEU A 4 -10.47 -7.14 -6.05
CA LEU A 4 -11.39 -6.33 -5.25
C LEU A 4 -11.12 -6.43 -3.74
N ASP A 5 -10.39 -7.46 -3.31
CA ASP A 5 -10.18 -7.74 -1.89
C ASP A 5 -8.92 -7.03 -1.38
N GLY A 6 -7.79 -7.12 -2.10
CA GLY A 6 -6.54 -6.49 -1.69
C GLY A 6 -6.58 -4.96 -1.74
N GLN A 7 -7.09 -4.36 -2.83
CA GLN A 7 -7.25 -2.90 -2.89
C GLN A 7 -8.29 -2.39 -1.86
N ARG A 8 -9.34 -3.16 -1.55
CA ARG A 8 -10.31 -2.80 -0.52
C ARG A 8 -9.71 -2.88 0.88
N TRP A 9 -8.96 -3.94 1.17
CA TRP A 9 -8.19 -4.07 2.40
C TRP A 9 -7.23 -2.89 2.57
N LEU A 10 -6.47 -2.53 1.53
CA LEU A 10 -5.57 -1.38 1.56
C LEU A 10 -6.33 -0.07 1.84
N ASN A 11 -7.48 0.13 1.21
CA ASN A 11 -8.30 1.32 1.45
C ASN A 11 -8.78 1.38 2.91
N GLU A 12 -9.25 0.25 3.47
CA GLU A 12 -9.64 0.16 4.88
C GLU A 12 -8.47 0.44 5.82
N LEU A 13 -7.28 -0.01 5.45
CA LEU A 13 -6.06 0.20 6.20
C LEU A 13 -5.64 1.68 6.21
N LEU A 14 -5.64 2.33 5.05
CA LEU A 14 -5.30 3.75 4.90
C LEU A 14 -6.34 4.69 5.55
N ASN A 15 -7.58 4.22 5.72
CA ASN A 15 -8.62 4.98 6.41
C ASN A 15 -8.47 4.99 7.94
N SER A 16 -7.66 4.09 8.51
CA SER A 16 -7.44 4.03 9.96
C SER A 16 -5.97 4.23 10.33
N PRO A 17 -5.60 5.36 10.97
CA PRO A 17 -4.23 5.63 11.40
C PRO A 17 -3.65 4.57 12.34
N THR A 18 -4.48 3.98 13.20
CA THR A 18 -4.03 2.93 14.14
C THR A 18 -3.78 1.62 13.41
N ARG A 19 -4.70 1.20 12.55
CA ARG A 19 -4.57 -0.10 11.84
C ARG A 19 -3.35 -0.14 10.93
N ILE A 20 -3.05 0.94 10.19
CA ILE A 20 -1.85 0.95 9.34
C ILE A 20 -0.56 0.83 10.15
N GLN A 21 -0.51 1.45 11.34
CA GLN A 21 0.64 1.34 12.22
C GLN A 21 0.75 -0.06 12.83
N GLU A 22 -0.37 -0.66 13.23
CA GLU A 22 -0.42 -2.01 13.78
C GLU A 22 -0.07 -3.09 12.74
N GLN A 23 -0.48 -2.91 11.49
CA GLN A 23 -0.35 -3.93 10.45
C GLN A 23 0.94 -3.78 9.62
N LEU A 24 1.34 -2.55 9.27
CA LEU A 24 2.52 -2.30 8.44
C LEU A 24 3.70 -1.72 9.23
N GLY A 25 3.53 -1.49 10.53
CA GLY A 25 4.58 -0.92 11.38
C GLY A 25 4.89 0.56 11.09
N LEU A 26 4.07 1.25 10.29
CA LEU A 26 4.36 2.61 9.85
C LEU A 26 3.11 3.49 9.77
N ALA A 27 3.31 4.80 9.89
CA ALA A 27 2.23 5.77 9.80
C ALA A 27 1.77 5.98 8.34
N ARG A 28 0.49 6.31 8.14
CA ARG A 28 -0.09 6.55 6.80
C ARG A 28 0.68 7.53 5.93
N HIS A 29 1.18 8.62 6.50
CA HIS A 29 1.93 9.61 5.73
C HIS A 29 3.29 9.06 5.27
N VAL A 30 3.93 8.20 6.09
CA VAL A 30 5.17 7.49 5.72
C VAL A 30 4.89 6.52 4.58
N PHE A 31 3.80 5.74 4.65
CA PHE A 31 3.39 4.84 3.57
C PHE A 31 3.27 5.58 2.24
N ARG A 32 2.54 6.71 2.24
CA ARG A 32 2.30 7.51 1.03
C ARG A 32 3.59 8.09 0.47
N GLN A 33 4.47 8.61 1.33
CA GLN A 33 5.75 9.15 0.89
C GLN A 33 6.67 8.06 0.33
N LEU A 34 6.73 6.90 0.98
CA LEU A 34 7.50 5.75 0.50
C LEU A 34 6.98 5.25 -0.85
N SER A 35 5.67 5.08 -0.99
CA SER A 35 5.07 4.63 -2.25
C SER A 35 5.38 5.61 -3.39
N ARG A 36 5.21 6.91 -3.12
CA ARG A 36 5.55 7.97 -4.08
C ARG A 36 7.01 7.91 -4.51
N GLU A 37 7.94 7.80 -3.57
CA GLU A 37 9.37 7.72 -3.84
C GLU A 37 9.69 6.51 -4.74
N LEU A 38 9.12 5.35 -4.42
CA LEU A 38 9.36 4.11 -5.16
C LEU A 38 8.78 4.18 -6.58
N GLN A 39 7.62 4.80 -6.75
CA GLN A 39 6.99 4.97 -8.04
C GLN A 39 7.72 6.00 -8.91
N GLU A 40 8.15 7.13 -8.33
CA GLU A 40 8.81 8.21 -9.07
C GLU A 40 10.27 7.87 -9.41
N PHE A 41 11.01 7.19 -8.52
CA PHE A 41 12.47 7.07 -8.64
C PHE A 41 13.00 5.64 -8.72
N HIS A 42 12.22 4.62 -8.32
CA HIS A 42 12.69 3.24 -8.23
C HIS A 42 11.95 2.24 -9.13
N GLY A 43 11.04 2.73 -9.98
CA GLY A 43 10.37 1.93 -11.00
C GLY A 43 9.26 1.02 -10.48
N LEU A 44 8.75 1.26 -9.26
CA LEU A 44 7.53 0.61 -8.80
C LEU A 44 6.36 1.08 -9.65
N CYS A 45 5.61 0.16 -10.23
CA CYS A 45 4.47 0.49 -11.07
C CYS A 45 3.35 -0.52 -10.90
N ASP A 46 2.16 -0.15 -11.37
CA ASP A 46 1.03 -1.06 -11.43
C ASP A 46 1.38 -2.30 -12.26
N SER A 47 0.89 -3.46 -11.80
CA SER A 47 0.88 -4.69 -12.59
C SER A 47 -0.46 -4.83 -13.32
N LYS A 48 -0.65 -5.92 -14.07
CA LYS A 48 -1.91 -6.19 -14.77
C LYS A 48 -3.15 -6.19 -13.87
N TYR A 49 -2.99 -6.51 -12.58
CA TYR A 49 -4.10 -6.72 -11.65
C TYR A 49 -3.93 -6.09 -10.25
N ILE A 50 -2.75 -5.56 -9.93
CA ILE A 50 -2.39 -5.11 -8.57
C ILE A 50 -1.73 -3.73 -8.69
N SER A 51 -2.23 -2.75 -7.94
CA SER A 51 -1.65 -1.40 -7.93
C SER A 51 -0.26 -1.39 -7.29
N ALA A 52 0.55 -0.38 -7.60
CA ALA A 52 1.85 -0.15 -6.96
C ALA A 52 1.71 -0.05 -5.43
N ASP A 53 0.69 0.67 -4.95
CA ASP A 53 0.41 0.80 -3.52
C ASP A 53 0.03 -0.54 -2.89
N GLU A 54 -0.80 -1.34 -3.57
CA GLU A 54 -1.19 -2.67 -3.09
C GLU A 54 0.01 -3.63 -3.07
N GLN A 55 0.88 -3.60 -4.09
CA GLN A 55 2.13 -4.35 -4.09
C GLN A 55 3.03 -3.97 -2.90
N LEU A 56 3.19 -2.68 -2.64
CA LEU A 56 3.98 -2.19 -1.52
C LEU A 56 3.36 -2.60 -0.18
N ALA A 57 2.04 -2.50 -0.04
CA ALA A 57 1.34 -2.91 1.17
C ALA A 57 1.46 -4.42 1.44
N ILE A 58 1.40 -5.24 0.39
CA ILE A 58 1.65 -6.69 0.48
C ILE A 58 3.10 -6.99 0.88
N PHE A 59 4.08 -6.24 0.36
CA PHE A 59 5.49 -6.41 0.72
C PHE A 59 5.79 -6.06 2.18
N LEU A 60 5.06 -5.10 2.75
CA LEU A 60 5.26 -4.60 4.12
C LEU A 60 4.49 -5.39 5.19
N TYR A 61 3.48 -6.18 4.79
CA TYR A 61 2.65 -6.99 5.66
C TYR A 61 3.31 -8.34 5.98
#